data_AF-A0A416RDN1-F1
#
_entry.id   AF-A0A416RDN1-F1
#
_cell.length_a   1.000
_cell.length_b   1.000
_cell.length_c   1.000
_cell.angle_alpha   90.00
_cell.angle_beta   90.00
_cell.angle_gamma   90.00
#
_symmetry.space_group_name_H-M   'P 1'
#
loop_
_entity.id
_entity.type
_entity.pdbx_description
1 polymer ?
#
loop_
_entity_poly.entity_id
_entity_poly.type
_entity_poly.pdbx_seq_one_letter_code
_entity_poly.pdbx_strand_id
1 'polypeptide(L)'
;MKGRKTDWPRLLADVTACFLIPAYTLLFAGSMAWFRTNFSVLAVTGKDYYRGFVLWGILAAAYFFTILLALARTLPRRRGRITVRALGSAACLCLTGALLVPYLPDNFPRFAQLHVLLAALACVLLMLALLAVCLACRREELEGWTYHLRDWGGIVFFSGVLFAAGGMVTSALEVFFTISAALLARRLWLLRRGKRKF
;
A
#
# COMPACT_ATOMS: atom_id res chain seq x y z
N MET A 1 -3.74 21.43 -34.60
CA MET A 1 -3.91 20.36 -33.59
C MET A 1 -2.91 20.57 -32.46
N LYS A 2 -3.36 21.05 -31.30
CA LYS A 2 -2.49 21.33 -30.14
C LYS A 2 -2.07 19.98 -29.52
N GLY A 3 -0.80 19.60 -29.71
CA GLY A 3 -0.27 18.34 -29.20
C GLY A 3 -0.57 18.18 -27.71
N ARG A 4 -1.34 17.13 -27.38
CA ARG A 4 -1.71 16.80 -26.00
C ARG A 4 -0.43 16.39 -25.27
N LYS A 5 0.24 17.31 -24.57
CA LYS A 5 1.44 17.00 -23.78
C LYS A 5 1.08 15.86 -22.82
N THR A 6 1.72 14.70 -23.01
CA THR A 6 1.51 13.51 -22.19
C THR A 6 1.88 13.84 -20.74
N ASP A 7 0.93 13.69 -19.82
CA ASP A 7 1.15 13.90 -18.38
C ASP A 7 1.78 12.62 -17.79
N TRP A 8 3.08 12.42 -18.06
CA TRP A 8 3.84 11.22 -17.68
C TRP A 8 3.66 10.80 -16.22
N PRO A 9 3.69 11.71 -15.21
CA PRO A 9 3.46 11.33 -13.82
C PRO A 9 2.07 10.74 -13.57
N ARG A 10 1.05 11.25 -14.27
CA ARG A 10 -0.31 10.70 -14.16
C ARG A 10 -0.40 9.34 -14.81
N LEU A 11 0.16 9.19 -16.00
CA LEU A 11 0.19 7.91 -16.70
C LEU A 11 0.90 6.84 -15.86
N LEU A 12 2.04 7.17 -15.24
CA LEU A 12 2.78 6.26 -14.37
C LEU A 12 1.95 5.84 -13.15
N ALA A 13 1.27 6.78 -12.49
CA ALA A 13 0.39 6.46 -11.37
C ALA A 13 -0.79 5.56 -11.80
N ASP A 14 -1.40 5.85 -12.96
CA ASP A 14 -2.50 5.08 -13.53
C ASP A 14 -2.07 3.65 -13.89
N VAL A 15 -0.99 3.51 -14.66
CA VAL A 15 -0.44 2.20 -15.05
C VAL A 15 0.00 1.41 -13.83
N THR A 16 0.69 2.04 -12.88
CA THR A 16 1.20 1.33 -11.71
C THR A 16 0.08 0.86 -10.79
N ALA A 17 -0.88 1.72 -10.46
CA ALA A 17 -1.92 1.40 -9.50
C ALA A 17 -3.08 0.58 -10.08
N CYS A 18 -3.41 0.78 -11.36
CA CYS A 18 -4.55 0.10 -11.98
C CYS A 18 -4.17 -1.17 -12.73
N PHE A 19 -2.91 -1.33 -13.13
CA PHE A 19 -2.46 -2.49 -13.91
C PHE A 19 -1.29 -3.22 -13.28
N LEU A 20 -0.17 -2.54 -13.00
CA LEU A 20 1.05 -3.23 -12.56
C LEU A 20 0.91 -3.86 -11.17
N ILE A 21 0.47 -3.10 -10.17
CA ILE A 21 0.25 -3.61 -8.81
C ILE A 21 -0.84 -4.69 -8.82
N PRO A 22 -2.04 -4.47 -9.39
CA PRO A 22 -3.07 -5.50 -9.41
C PRO A 22 -2.66 -6.77 -10.15
N ALA A 23 -2.12 -6.66 -11.37
CA ALA A 23 -1.72 -7.82 -12.16
C ALA A 23 -0.61 -8.60 -11.45
N TYR A 24 0.43 -7.92 -10.94
CA TYR A 24 1.53 -8.61 -10.30
C TYR A 24 1.13 -9.23 -8.95
N THR A 25 0.28 -8.56 -8.18
CA THR A 25 -0.22 -9.07 -6.89
C THR A 25 -1.13 -10.28 -7.09
N LEU A 26 -1.99 -10.27 -8.12
CA LEU A 26 -2.86 -11.40 -8.46
C LEU A 26 -2.08 -12.59 -9.05
N LEU A 27 -1.13 -12.32 -9.94
CA LEU A 27 -0.25 -13.36 -10.50
C LEU A 27 0.61 -14.01 -9.43
N PHE A 28 1.11 -13.22 -8.47
CA PHE A 28 1.91 -13.73 -7.37
C PHE A 28 1.09 -14.54 -6.35
N ALA A 29 -0.13 -14.10 -6.03
CA ALA A 29 -1.06 -14.88 -5.20
C ALA A 29 -1.40 -16.24 -5.83
N GLY A 30 -1.51 -16.28 -7.16
CA GLY A 30 -1.85 -17.48 -7.91
C GLY A 30 -3.28 -17.99 -7.63
N SER A 31 -3.60 -19.19 -8.13
CA SER A 31 -4.93 -19.82 -7.93
C SER A 31 -5.04 -20.64 -6.65
N MET A 32 -3.98 -20.73 -5.84
CA MET A 32 -3.90 -21.64 -4.70
C MET A 32 -4.47 -21.00 -3.43
N ALA A 33 -5.38 -21.73 -2.77
CA ALA A 33 -5.86 -21.54 -1.40
C ALA A 33 -5.73 -20.13 -0.77
N TRP A 34 -6.49 -19.17 -1.32
CA TRP A 34 -6.40 -17.74 -1.00
C TRP A 34 -6.55 -17.38 0.48
N PHE A 35 -7.25 -18.21 1.25
CA PHE A 35 -7.46 -18.04 2.71
C PHE A 35 -6.57 -18.93 3.58
N ARG A 36 -5.75 -19.83 2.99
CA ARG A 36 -4.92 -20.79 3.74
C ARG A 36 -3.42 -20.52 3.63
N THR A 37 -3.01 -19.62 2.74
CA THR A 37 -1.61 -19.23 2.53
C THR A 37 -1.47 -17.71 2.59
N ASN A 38 -0.23 -17.23 2.55
CA ASN A 38 0.13 -15.83 2.42
C ASN A 38 1.39 -15.69 1.54
N PHE A 39 1.73 -14.46 1.17
CA PHE A 39 2.82 -14.18 0.25
C PHE A 39 4.17 -14.66 0.77
N SER A 40 4.40 -14.54 2.07
CA SER A 40 5.64 -14.99 2.70
C SER A 40 5.77 -16.52 2.74
N VAL A 41 4.66 -17.25 2.90
CA VAL A 41 4.63 -18.73 2.76
C VAL A 41 4.82 -19.14 1.29
N LEU A 42 4.15 -18.46 0.35
CA LEU A 42 4.32 -18.69 -1.09
C LEU A 42 5.77 -18.47 -1.51
N ALA A 43 6.44 -17.46 -0.95
CA ALA A 43 7.83 -17.13 -1.23
C ALA A 43 8.81 -18.27 -0.91
N VAL A 44 8.54 -19.08 0.12
CA VAL A 44 9.44 -20.15 0.59
C VAL A 44 9.07 -21.54 0.08
N THR A 45 7.93 -21.70 -0.58
CA THR A 45 7.44 -23.01 -1.05
C THR A 45 7.92 -23.40 -2.45
N GLY A 46 8.48 -22.47 -3.24
CA GLY A 46 8.96 -22.76 -4.60
C GLY A 46 10.28 -22.08 -4.95
N LYS A 47 11.09 -22.75 -5.80
CA LYS A 47 12.48 -22.42 -6.13
C LYS A 47 12.69 -20.99 -6.68
N ASP A 48 11.68 -20.40 -7.32
CA ASP A 48 11.74 -19.04 -7.89
C ASP A 48 10.77 -18.02 -7.23
N TYR A 49 9.92 -18.47 -6.31
CA TYR A 49 8.87 -17.62 -5.71
C TYR A 49 9.43 -16.55 -4.78
N TYR A 50 10.58 -16.82 -4.14
CA TYR A 50 11.24 -15.85 -3.27
C TYR A 50 11.67 -14.58 -4.03
N ARG A 51 12.19 -14.72 -5.25
CA ARG A 51 12.56 -13.56 -6.10
C ARG A 51 11.32 -12.75 -6.46
N GLY A 52 10.21 -13.45 -6.77
CA GLY A 52 8.92 -12.82 -7.05
C GLY A 52 8.42 -11.98 -5.87
N PHE A 53 8.51 -12.53 -4.65
CA PHE A 53 8.14 -11.86 -3.41
C PHE A 53 8.97 -10.59 -3.15
N VAL A 54 10.29 -10.67 -3.31
CA VAL A 54 11.18 -9.51 -3.14
C VAL A 54 10.90 -8.43 -4.18
N LEU A 55 10.72 -8.81 -5.45
CA LEU A 55 10.34 -7.88 -6.52
C LEU A 55 9.00 -7.21 -6.24
N TRP A 56 8.03 -7.97 -5.71
CA TRP A 56 6.72 -7.45 -5.34
C TRP A 56 6.82 -6.44 -4.21
N GLY A 57 7.59 -6.77 -3.17
CA GLY A 57 7.84 -5.87 -2.06
C GLY A 57 8.55 -4.58 -2.48
N ILE A 58 9.56 -4.67 -3.35
CA ILE A 58 10.26 -3.49 -3.91
C ILE A 58 9.29 -2.62 -4.72
N LEU A 59 8.46 -3.23 -5.57
CA LEU A 59 7.47 -2.51 -6.37
C LEU A 59 6.47 -1.77 -5.46
N ALA A 60 5.91 -2.46 -4.46
CA ALA A 60 4.97 -1.88 -3.51
C ALA A 60 5.62 -0.74 -2.71
N ALA A 61 6.82 -0.97 -2.16
CA ALA A 61 7.58 0.04 -1.42
C ALA A 61 7.84 1.29 -2.28
N ALA A 62 8.35 1.10 -3.50
CA ALA A 62 8.65 2.20 -4.41
C ALA A 62 7.39 3.01 -4.76
N TYR A 63 6.29 2.33 -5.11
CA TYR A 63 5.04 3.00 -5.43
C TYR A 63 4.48 3.79 -4.24
N PHE A 64 4.30 3.15 -3.08
CA PHE A 64 3.69 3.80 -1.92
C PHE A 64 4.57 4.94 -1.38
N PHE A 65 5.89 4.75 -1.35
CA PHE A 65 6.80 5.80 -0.91
C PHE A 65 6.75 7.01 -1.85
N THR A 66 6.85 6.79 -3.16
CA THR A 66 6.84 7.90 -4.13
C THR A 66 5.52 8.67 -4.13
N ILE A 67 4.38 7.97 -4.08
CA ILE A 67 3.07 8.63 -4.08
C ILE A 67 2.79 9.37 -2.77
N LEU A 68 3.19 8.82 -1.62
CA LEU A 68 3.08 9.51 -0.32
C LEU A 68 3.98 10.75 -0.27
N LEU A 69 5.21 10.68 -0.79
CA LEU A 69 6.06 11.87 -0.89
C LEU A 69 5.44 12.92 -1.82
N ALA A 70 4.83 12.51 -2.92
CA ALA A 70 4.13 13.42 -3.82
C ALA A 70 2.92 14.07 -3.13
N LEU A 71 2.09 13.29 -2.45
CA LEU A 71 0.95 13.76 -1.65
C LEU A 71 1.38 14.71 -0.55
N ALA A 72 2.42 14.38 0.21
CA ALA A 72 2.96 15.24 1.27
C ALA A 72 3.37 16.61 0.73
N ARG A 73 3.94 16.70 -0.47
CA ARG A 73 4.25 18.00 -1.10
C ARG A 73 2.99 18.81 -1.41
N THR A 74 1.85 18.16 -1.65
CA THR A 74 0.56 18.82 -1.89
C THR A 74 -0.12 19.37 -0.66
N LEU A 75 0.24 18.90 0.54
CA LEU A 75 -0.40 19.36 1.75
C LEU A 75 -0.04 20.82 2.07
N PRO A 76 -0.97 21.62 2.60
CA PRO A 76 -0.74 23.03 2.93
C PRO A 76 0.22 23.23 4.11
N ARG A 77 -0.03 22.48 5.19
CA ARG A 77 0.56 22.69 6.52
C ARG A 77 1.81 21.87 6.66
N ARG A 78 2.90 22.51 7.10
CA ARG A 78 4.20 21.87 7.33
C ARG A 78 4.11 20.62 8.22
N ARG A 79 3.32 20.68 9.31
CA ARG A 79 3.09 19.54 10.20
C ARG A 79 2.52 18.32 9.45
N GLY A 80 1.48 18.51 8.63
CA GLY A 80 0.91 17.43 7.82
C GLY A 80 1.93 16.85 6.82
N ARG A 81 2.77 17.69 6.20
CA ARG A 81 3.85 17.21 5.32
C ARG A 81 4.84 16.32 6.06
N ILE A 82 5.27 16.75 7.26
CA ILE A 82 6.23 16.01 8.09
C ILE A 82 5.61 14.68 8.54
N THR A 83 4.37 14.70 9.03
CA THR A 83 3.67 13.49 9.48
C THR A 83 3.56 12.45 8.37
N VAL A 84 3.08 12.83 7.18
CA VAL A 84 2.93 11.87 6.05
C VAL A 84 4.29 11.34 5.59
N ARG A 85 5.33 12.17 5.56
CA ARG A 85 6.70 11.74 5.22
C ARG A 85 7.25 10.76 6.26
N ALA A 86 7.12 11.08 7.54
CA ALA A 86 7.60 10.23 8.63
C ALA A 86 6.89 8.86 8.60
N LEU A 87 5.56 8.85 8.51
CA LEU A 87 4.78 7.61 8.42
C LEU A 87 5.11 6.80 7.17
N GLY A 88 5.22 7.46 6.01
CA GLY A 88 5.58 6.79 4.75
C GLY A 88 6.98 6.20 4.76
N SER A 89 7.98 6.94 5.28
CA SER A 89 9.34 6.43 5.46
C SER A 89 9.37 5.27 6.45
N ALA A 90 8.69 5.38 7.58
CA ALA A 90 8.62 4.29 8.57
C ALA A 90 7.93 3.04 8.00
N ALA A 91 6.83 3.20 7.24
CA ALA A 91 6.17 2.09 6.55
C ALA A 91 7.12 1.40 5.56
N CYS A 92 7.86 2.18 4.77
CA CYS A 92 8.84 1.66 3.82
C CYS A 92 9.97 0.91 4.53
N LEU A 93 10.49 1.45 5.64
CA LEU A 93 11.53 0.78 6.44
C LEU A 93 11.03 -0.53 7.05
N CYS A 94 9.80 -0.55 7.56
CA CYS A 94 9.19 -1.78 8.08
C CYS A 94 9.01 -2.82 6.98
N LEU A 95 8.54 -2.43 5.79
CA LEU A 95 8.39 -3.35 4.65
C LEU A 95 9.75 -3.89 4.19
N THR A 96 10.76 -3.03 4.03
CA THR A 96 12.13 -3.47 3.70
C THR A 96 12.67 -4.42 4.76
N GLY A 97 12.45 -4.11 6.05
CA GLY A 97 12.81 -4.99 7.15
C GLY A 97 12.14 -6.36 7.03
N ALA A 98 10.83 -6.40 6.74
CA ALA A 98 10.11 -7.65 6.53
C ALA A 98 10.68 -8.47 5.36
N LEU A 99 11.05 -7.83 4.23
CA LEU A 99 11.66 -8.52 3.09
C LEU A 99 13.04 -9.11 3.40
N LEU A 100 13.81 -8.46 4.29
CA LEU A 100 15.13 -8.91 4.70
C LEU A 100 15.08 -10.01 5.76
N VAL A 101 14.03 -10.05 6.59
CA VAL A 101 13.87 -11.08 7.62
C VAL A 101 13.28 -12.35 7.00
N PRO A 102 13.96 -13.50 7.08
CA PRO A 102 13.48 -14.74 6.51
C PRO A 102 12.21 -15.23 7.22
N TYR A 103 11.22 -15.66 6.44
CA TYR A 103 9.98 -16.22 6.95
C TYR A 103 10.02 -17.76 6.91
N LEU A 104 10.55 -18.37 7.98
CA LEU A 104 10.57 -19.83 8.16
C LEU A 104 10.02 -20.15 9.56
N PRO A 105 8.70 -20.27 9.75
CA PRO A 105 8.10 -20.40 11.08
C PRO A 105 8.52 -21.70 11.79
N ASP A 106 8.70 -22.80 11.06
CA ASP A 106 9.04 -24.10 11.65
C ASP A 106 10.49 -24.17 12.16
N ASN A 107 11.41 -23.49 11.46
CA ASN A 107 12.84 -23.51 11.81
C ASN A 107 13.25 -22.32 12.69
N PHE A 108 12.62 -21.16 12.48
CA PHE A 108 13.02 -19.88 13.06
C PHE A 108 11.80 -19.05 13.51
N PRO A 109 11.05 -19.51 14.53
CA PRO A 109 9.76 -18.92 14.91
C PRO A 109 9.86 -17.45 15.34
N ARG A 110 10.95 -17.05 15.99
CA ARG A 110 11.18 -15.65 16.40
C ARG A 110 11.39 -14.71 15.20
N PHE A 111 12.11 -15.16 14.16
CA PHE A 111 12.30 -14.37 12.94
C PHE A 111 11.00 -14.28 12.15
N ALA A 112 10.23 -15.38 12.07
CA ALA A 112 8.91 -15.35 11.45
C ALA A 112 7.94 -14.39 12.19
N GLN A 113 7.95 -14.35 13.52
CA GLN A 113 7.18 -13.38 14.30
C GLN A 113 7.61 -11.94 14.02
N LEU A 114 8.91 -11.66 13.97
CA LEU A 114 9.44 -10.34 13.62
C LEU A 114 9.03 -9.92 12.21
N HIS A 115 9.12 -10.83 11.24
CA HIS A 115 8.66 -10.61 9.87
C HIS A 115 7.18 -10.21 9.84
N VAL A 116 6.32 -10.97 10.53
CA VAL A 116 4.87 -10.68 10.60
C VAL A 116 4.62 -9.33 11.26
N LEU A 117 5.32 -9.02 12.36
CA LEU A 117 5.19 -7.74 13.04
C LEU A 117 5.59 -6.57 12.15
N LEU A 118 6.72 -6.69 11.44
CA LEU A 118 7.21 -5.66 10.51
C LEU A 118 6.25 -5.46 9.33
N ALA A 119 5.74 -6.55 8.75
CA ALA A 119 4.77 -6.49 7.66
C ALA A 119 3.45 -5.85 8.12
N ALA A 120 2.92 -6.25 9.28
CA ALA A 120 1.71 -5.65 9.85
C ALA A 120 1.90 -4.16 10.17
N LEU A 121 3.04 -3.80 10.77
CA LEU A 121 3.38 -2.42 11.09
C LEU A 121 3.50 -1.56 9.83
N ALA A 122 4.09 -2.08 8.75
CA ALA A 122 4.14 -1.39 7.46
C ALA A 122 2.75 -1.05 6.93
N CYS A 123 1.82 -2.01 6.97
CA CYS A 123 0.43 -1.81 6.55
C CYS A 123 -0.31 -0.76 7.42
N VAL A 124 -0.16 -0.85 8.74
CA VAL A 124 -0.78 0.11 9.68
C VAL A 124 -0.23 1.52 9.44
N LEU A 125 1.09 1.67 9.35
CA LEU A 125 1.73 2.97 9.10
C LEU A 125 1.33 3.58 7.75
N LEU A 126 1.21 2.75 6.70
CA LEU A 126 0.70 3.17 5.40
C LEU A 126 -0.74 3.71 5.51
N MET A 127 -1.63 2.98 6.17
CA MET A 127 -3.01 3.42 6.35
C MET A 127 -3.11 4.68 7.21
N LEU A 128 -2.30 4.81 8.26
CA LEU A 128 -2.21 6.05 9.04
C LEU A 128 -1.68 7.22 8.20
N ALA A 129 -0.73 6.99 7.28
CA ALA A 129 -0.24 8.02 6.38
C ALA A 129 -1.36 8.50 5.43
N LEU A 130 -2.14 7.58 4.87
CA LEU A 130 -3.30 7.91 4.02
C LEU A 130 -4.41 8.62 4.82
N LEU A 131 -4.68 8.20 6.04
CA LEU A 131 -5.62 8.89 6.94
C LEU A 131 -5.14 10.31 7.23
N ALA A 132 -3.85 10.50 7.53
CA ALA A 132 -3.28 11.81 7.77
C ALA A 132 -3.41 12.74 6.55
N VAL A 133 -3.27 12.22 5.33
CA VAL A 133 -3.58 12.97 4.09
C VAL A 133 -5.05 13.38 4.07
N CYS A 134 -5.98 12.42 4.25
CA CYS A 134 -7.41 12.70 4.23
C CYS A 134 -7.83 13.74 5.27
N LEU A 135 -7.33 13.63 6.50
CA LEU A 135 -7.63 14.56 7.59
C LEU A 135 -7.00 15.94 7.36
N ALA A 136 -5.77 15.99 6.85
CA ALA A 136 -5.11 17.25 6.53
C ALA A 136 -5.87 18.04 5.47
N CYS A 137 -6.46 17.35 4.49
CA CYS A 137 -7.24 17.99 3.43
C CYS A 137 -8.69 18.27 3.83
N ARG A 138 -9.34 17.42 4.63
CA ARG A 138 -10.69 17.69 5.18
C ARG A 138 -10.73 18.99 6.00
N ARG A 139 -9.64 19.32 6.68
CA ARG A 139 -9.53 20.59 7.43
C ARG A 139 -9.51 21.83 6.51
N GLU A 140 -9.25 21.67 5.22
CA GLU A 140 -9.29 22.78 4.24
C GLU A 140 -10.63 22.89 3.51
N GLU A 141 -11.22 21.75 3.13
CA GLU A 141 -12.51 21.68 2.45
C GLU A 141 -13.39 20.65 3.16
N LEU A 142 -14.40 21.13 3.87
CA LEU A 142 -15.39 20.28 4.54
C LEU A 142 -16.23 19.47 3.54
N GLU A 143 -16.49 20.03 2.36
CA GLU A 143 -17.34 19.40 1.34
C GLU A 143 -16.52 18.50 0.40
N GLY A 144 -16.85 17.20 0.39
CA GLY A 144 -16.28 16.20 -0.54
C GLY A 144 -15.27 15.22 0.08
N TRP A 145 -14.57 15.56 1.16
CA TRP A 145 -13.55 14.68 1.77
C TRP A 145 -14.12 13.54 2.63
N THR A 146 -15.40 13.60 2.99
CA THR A 146 -16.10 12.54 3.74
C THR A 146 -16.14 11.24 2.95
N TYR A 147 -16.29 11.28 1.62
CA TYR A 147 -16.28 10.08 0.79
C TYR A 147 -14.93 9.34 0.84
N HIS A 148 -13.82 10.08 0.86
CA HIS A 148 -12.48 9.46 0.92
C HIS A 148 -12.15 8.89 2.29
N LEU A 149 -12.71 9.45 3.37
CA LEU A 149 -12.65 8.84 4.69
C LEU A 149 -13.49 7.57 4.77
N ARG A 150 -14.63 7.51 4.06
CA ARG A 150 -15.43 6.28 3.92
C ARG A 150 -14.70 5.23 3.10
N ASP A 151 -14.04 5.59 1.99
CA ASP A 151 -13.19 4.68 1.21
C ASP A 151 -12.08 4.10 2.11
N TRP A 152 -11.37 4.95 2.84
CA TRP A 152 -10.34 4.53 3.80
C TRP A 152 -10.90 3.60 4.88
N GLY A 153 -12.03 3.97 5.50
CA GLY A 153 -12.69 3.17 6.52
C GLY A 153 -13.19 1.83 6.00
N GLY A 154 -13.68 1.79 4.75
CA GLY A 154 -14.06 0.56 4.07
C GLY A 154 -12.87 -0.38 3.90
N ILE A 155 -11.71 0.12 3.46
CA ILE A 155 -10.49 -0.70 3.34
C ILE A 155 -10.12 -1.31 4.69
N VAL A 156 -10.11 -0.50 5.76
CA VAL A 156 -9.78 -0.99 7.12
C VAL A 156 -10.81 -2.03 7.58
N PHE A 157 -12.09 -1.75 7.39
CA PHE A 157 -13.17 -2.66 7.79
C PHE A 157 -13.09 -4.01 7.06
N PHE A 158 -13.03 -4.00 5.72
CA PHE A 158 -12.94 -5.24 4.94
C PHE A 158 -11.63 -5.98 5.20
N SER A 159 -10.51 -5.28 5.43
CA SER A 159 -9.26 -5.91 5.85
C SER A 159 -9.41 -6.61 7.19
N GLY A 160 -10.10 -5.99 8.15
CA GLY A 160 -10.42 -6.59 9.45
C GLY A 160 -11.32 -7.82 9.32
N VAL A 161 -12.34 -7.77 8.46
CA VAL A 161 -13.22 -8.91 8.18
C VAL A 161 -12.45 -10.08 7.57
N LEU A 162 -11.60 -9.82 6.56
CA LEU A 162 -10.78 -10.86 5.93
C LEU A 162 -9.76 -11.47 6.90
N PHE A 163 -9.17 -10.64 7.77
CA PHE A 163 -8.28 -11.10 8.82
C PHE A 163 -9.01 -11.99 9.84
N ALA A 164 -10.19 -11.56 10.31
CA ALA A 164 -11.01 -12.33 11.24
C ALA A 164 -11.48 -13.66 10.64
N ALA A 165 -11.85 -13.68 9.36
CA ALA A 165 -12.29 -14.88 8.66
C ALA A 165 -11.14 -15.88 8.44
N GLY A 166 -9.93 -15.40 8.16
CA GLY A 166 -8.76 -16.26 7.94
C GLY A 166 -8.02 -16.68 9.21
N GLY A 167 -8.16 -15.92 10.31
CA GLY A 167 -7.39 -16.12 11.54
C GLY A 167 -5.88 -15.82 11.41
N MET A 168 -5.45 -15.34 10.24
CA MET A 168 -4.08 -14.99 9.90
C MET A 168 -4.05 -13.94 8.79
N VAL A 169 -2.87 -13.38 8.50
CA VAL A 169 -2.67 -12.61 7.27
C VAL A 169 -2.70 -13.60 6.11
N THR A 170 -3.73 -13.54 5.27
CA THR A 170 -3.96 -14.44 4.13
C THR A 170 -3.63 -13.75 2.81
N SER A 171 -3.39 -14.52 1.75
CA SER A 171 -3.20 -13.96 0.40
C SER A 171 -4.42 -13.15 -0.07
N ALA A 172 -5.65 -13.58 0.27
CA ALA A 172 -6.84 -12.79 0.00
C ALA A 172 -6.77 -11.38 0.63
N LEU A 173 -6.33 -11.31 1.89
CA LEU A 173 -6.13 -10.04 2.59
C LEU A 173 -5.01 -9.22 1.95
N GLU A 174 -3.87 -9.82 1.65
CA GLU A 174 -2.71 -9.13 1.05
C GLU A 174 -3.03 -8.55 -0.32
N VAL A 175 -3.75 -9.32 -1.16
CA VAL A 175 -4.26 -8.88 -2.48
C VAL A 175 -5.22 -7.70 -2.30
N PHE A 176 -6.27 -7.88 -1.48
CA PHE A 176 -7.29 -6.87 -1.27
C PHE A 176 -6.67 -5.56 -0.74
N PHE A 177 -5.84 -5.67 0.29
CA PHE A 177 -5.22 -4.52 0.95
C PHE A 177 -4.32 -3.76 -0.02
N THR A 178 -3.41 -4.46 -0.70
CA THR A 178 -2.41 -3.85 -1.58
C THR A 178 -3.07 -3.11 -2.74
N ILE A 179 -4.05 -3.75 -3.39
CA ILE A 179 -4.77 -3.14 -4.52
C ILE A 179 -5.60 -1.95 -4.04
N SER A 180 -6.39 -2.11 -2.98
CA SER A 180 -7.30 -1.06 -2.52
C SER A 180 -6.54 0.15 -1.99
N ALA A 181 -5.46 -0.06 -1.24
CA ALA A 181 -4.57 1.01 -0.78
C ALA A 181 -3.91 1.74 -1.95
N ALA A 182 -3.47 1.00 -2.98
CA ALA A 182 -2.87 1.60 -4.16
C ALA A 182 -3.85 2.49 -4.93
N LEU A 183 -5.09 2.02 -5.12
CA LEU A 183 -6.16 2.77 -5.76
C LEU A 183 -6.56 4.02 -4.96
N LEU A 184 -6.66 3.91 -3.63
CA LEU A 184 -6.94 5.06 -2.76
C LEU A 184 -5.82 6.10 -2.85
N ALA A 185 -4.56 5.69 -2.71
CA ALA A 185 -3.41 6.60 -2.79
C ALA A 185 -3.37 7.34 -4.14
N ARG A 186 -3.64 6.63 -5.24
CA ARG A 186 -3.77 7.21 -6.58
C ARG A 186 -4.90 8.24 -6.65
N ARG A 187 -6.10 7.86 -6.19
CA ARG A 187 -7.28 8.75 -6.21
C ARG A 187 -6.99 10.05 -5.46
N LEU A 188 -6.44 9.96 -4.25
CA LEU A 188 -6.07 11.13 -3.43
C LEU A 188 -5.07 12.03 -4.16
N TRP A 189 -4.06 11.43 -4.82
CA TRP A 189 -3.04 12.18 -5.52
C TRP A 189 -3.60 12.91 -6.75
N LEU A 190 -4.45 12.25 -7.55
CA LEU A 190 -5.09 12.86 -8.71
C LEU A 190 -5.99 14.05 -8.32
N LEU A 191 -6.75 13.91 -7.24
CA LEU A 191 -7.61 14.99 -6.73
C LEU A 191 -6.78 16.22 -6.34
N ARG A 192 -5.70 16.04 -5.58
CA ARG A 192 -4.83 17.17 -5.17
C ARG A 192 -4.08 17.78 -6.35
N ARG A 193 -3.68 16.97 -7.34
CA ARG A 193 -3.01 17.47 -8.56
C ARG A 193 -3.99 18.26 -9.44
N GLY A 194 -5.25 17.84 -9.54
CA GLY A 194 -6.29 18.54 -10.28
C GLY A 194 -6.59 19.94 -9.72
N LYS A 195 -6.63 20.08 -8.39
CA LYS A 195 -6.89 21.36 -7.72
C LYS A 195 -5.76 22.38 -7.80
N ARG A 196 -4.53 21.98 -8.12
CA ARG A 196 -3.38 22.89 -8.28
C ARG A 196 -3.26 23.56 -9.66
N LYS A 197 -4.10 23.20 -10.64
CA LYS A 197 -4.01 23.73 -12.01
C LYS A 197 -4.80 25.04 -12.23
N PHE A 198 -5.28 25.67 -11.17
CA PHE A 198 -5.90 27.00 -11.20
C PHE A 198 -5.12 27.93 -10.29
#